data_AF-A0A965R7B4-F1
#
_entry.id   AF-A0A965R7B4-F1
#
_cell.length_a   1.000
_cell.length_b   1.000
_cell.length_c   1.000
_cell.angle_alpha   90.00
_cell.angle_beta   90.00
_cell.angle_gamma   90.00
#
_symmetry.space_group_name_H-M   'P 1'
#
loop_
_entity.id
_entity.type
_entity.pdbx_description
1 polymer ?
#
loop_
_entity_poly.entity_id
_entity_poly.type
_entity_poly.pdbx_seq_one_letter_code
_entity_poly.pdbx_strand_id
1 'polypeptide(L)'
;MSEKNEAKRINAKQHKNSGRNNTKGDASWKNFVIDFKEVAKSFTLNKTVWAKAVTDALKKNSDPAIVVILGEGNAKVRLAIIEMDILEQLTKGYENGTDYNR
;
A
#
# COMPACT_ATOMS: atom_id res chain seq x y z
N MET A 1 -9.50 -13.68 7.00
CA MET A 1 -8.12 -13.45 6.50
C MET A 1 -7.90 -11.95 6.66
N SER A 2 -6.89 -11.50 7.40
CA SER A 2 -6.75 -10.08 7.78
C SER A 2 -5.64 -9.38 6.98
N GLU A 3 -5.61 -8.05 7.01
CA GLU A 3 -4.52 -7.17 6.51
C GLU A 3 -3.13 -7.71 6.88
N LYS A 4 -3.04 -8.38 8.03
CA LYS A 4 -1.85 -9.05 8.55
C LYS A 4 -1.31 -10.17 7.63
N ASN A 5 -2.14 -10.80 6.81
CA ASN A 5 -1.69 -11.87 5.91
C ASN A 5 -1.19 -11.31 4.57
N GLU A 6 -1.62 -10.10 4.20
CA GLU A 6 -1.27 -9.48 2.92
C GLU A 6 0.06 -8.75 2.99
N ALA A 7 0.34 -8.05 4.08
CA ALA A 7 1.67 -7.53 4.36
C ALA A 7 2.74 -8.65 4.39
N LYS A 8 2.40 -9.85 4.89
CA LYS A 8 3.31 -11.02 4.87
C LYS A 8 3.59 -11.52 3.45
N ARG A 9 2.61 -11.49 2.54
CA ARG A 9 2.78 -11.95 1.13
C ARG A 9 3.84 -11.15 0.38
N ILE A 10 3.94 -9.86 0.66
CA ILE A 10 4.94 -8.98 0.02
C ILE A 10 6.21 -8.82 0.85
N ASN A 11 6.37 -9.56 1.96
CA ASN A 11 7.47 -9.40 2.91
C ASN A 11 7.56 -7.97 3.50
N ALA A 12 6.43 -7.31 3.72
CA ALA A 12 6.35 -5.99 4.33
C ALA A 12 6.46 -6.04 5.86
N LYS A 13 7.10 -5.03 6.45
CA LYS A 13 7.18 -4.86 7.90
C LYS A 13 5.87 -4.29 8.43
N GLN A 14 5.16 -5.07 9.23
CA GLN A 14 3.87 -4.69 9.81
C GLN A 14 4.03 -3.66 10.92
N HIS A 15 3.13 -2.68 10.94
CA HIS A 15 2.99 -1.78 12.09
C HIS A 15 1.86 -2.30 12.98
N LYS A 16 2.02 -2.25 14.31
CA LYS A 16 0.93 -2.60 15.23
C LYS A 16 -0.14 -1.51 15.14
N ASN A 17 -1.29 -1.82 14.53
CA ASN A 17 -2.50 -1.01 14.66
C ASN A 17 -3.00 -1.13 16.11
N SER A 18 -2.47 -0.29 17.00
CA SER A 18 -2.92 -0.23 18.40
C SER A 18 -3.87 0.94 18.52
N GLY A 19 -5.12 0.65 18.88
CA GLY A 19 -6.15 1.66 19.18
C GLY A 19 -5.82 2.55 20.39
N ARG A 20 -4.55 2.82 20.70
CA ARG A 20 -4.07 3.69 21.78
C ARG A 20 -2.60 4.13 21.71
N ASN A 21 -1.80 3.85 20.67
CA ASN A 21 -0.42 4.38 20.57
C ASN A 21 0.08 4.62 19.11
N ASN A 22 0.43 5.88 18.86
CA ASN A 22 1.20 6.60 17.81
C ASN A 22 1.81 5.96 16.54
N THR A 23 1.29 4.88 15.97
CA THR A 23 1.72 4.47 14.61
C THR A 23 0.54 4.05 13.75
N LYS A 24 0.10 4.92 12.84
CA LYS A 24 -0.89 4.65 11.78
C LYS A 24 -0.19 4.32 10.45
N GLY A 25 -0.85 3.48 9.64
CA GLY A 25 -0.34 2.81 8.44
C GLY A 25 -0.12 1.32 8.68
N ASP A 26 -0.55 0.44 7.79
CA ASP A 26 -0.66 -1.00 8.07
C ASP A 26 0.67 -1.75 7.90
N ALA A 27 1.48 -1.36 6.91
CA ALA A 27 2.82 -1.91 6.72
C ALA A 27 3.77 -0.93 6.00
N SER A 28 5.07 -1.14 6.16
CA SER A 28 6.10 -0.53 5.30
C SER A 28 6.69 -1.58 4.37
N TRP A 29 6.77 -1.26 3.08
CA TRP A 29 7.32 -2.13 2.04
C TRP A 29 8.18 -1.31 1.07
N LYS A 30 9.48 -1.62 1.00
CA LYS A 30 10.46 -0.78 0.27
C LYS A 30 10.36 0.68 0.74
N ASN A 31 10.21 1.64 -0.18
CA ASN A 31 9.98 3.05 0.14
C ASN A 31 8.51 3.39 0.43
N PHE A 32 7.61 2.42 0.48
CA PHE A 32 6.18 2.69 0.65
C PHE A 32 5.70 2.49 2.08
N VAL A 33 4.75 3.34 2.48
CA VAL A 33 3.80 3.06 3.56
C VAL A 33 2.48 2.65 2.92
N ILE A 34 2.08 1.41 3.18
CA ILE A 34 0.91 0.79 2.57
C ILE A 34 -0.24 0.77 3.58
N ASP A 35 -1.39 1.29 3.14
CA ASP A 35 -2.70 1.14 3.77
C ASP A 35 -3.47 0.06 2.99
N PHE A 36 -3.81 -1.06 3.64
CA PHE A 36 -4.55 -2.15 3.00
C PHE A 36 -6.05 -1.91 3.15
N LYS A 37 -6.80 -2.23 2.10
CA LYS A 37 -8.26 -2.12 2.08
C LYS A 37 -8.85 -3.36 1.44
N GLU A 38 -9.33 -4.27 2.28
CA GLU A 38 -9.99 -5.49 1.83
C GLU A 38 -11.50 -5.24 1.69
N VAL A 39 -12.00 -5.44 0.47
CA VAL A 39 -13.39 -5.13 0.09
C VAL A 39 -13.92 -6.18 -0.88
N ALA A 40 -15.18 -6.59 -0.72
CA ALA A 40 -15.80 -7.58 -1.60
C ALA A 40 -15.99 -7.06 -3.03
N LYS A 41 -16.48 -5.82 -3.17
CA LYS A 41 -16.96 -5.28 -4.46
C LYS A 41 -16.34 -3.94 -4.84
N SER A 42 -16.28 -3.00 -3.90
CA SER A 42 -15.85 -1.63 -4.20
C SER A 42 -15.14 -0.99 -3.02
N PHE A 43 -14.17 -0.15 -3.34
CA PHE A 43 -13.54 0.78 -2.41
C PHE A 43 -13.74 2.20 -2.94
N THR A 44 -14.31 3.07 -2.10
CA THR A 44 -14.49 4.48 -2.46
C THR A 44 -13.20 5.25 -2.22
N LEU A 45 -12.53 5.65 -3.30
CA LEU A 45 -11.40 6.56 -3.24
C LEU A 45 -11.88 8.01 -3.32
N ASN A 46 -11.43 8.85 -2.38
CA ASN A 46 -11.66 10.30 -2.40
C ASN A 46 -10.44 11.04 -1.80
N LYS A 47 -10.42 12.37 -1.93
CA LYS A 47 -9.29 13.20 -1.47
C LYS A 47 -8.98 13.03 0.02
N THR A 48 -9.98 12.83 0.87
CA THR A 48 -9.78 12.66 2.32
C THR A 48 -9.11 11.32 2.64
N VAL A 49 -9.55 10.24 1.98
CA VAL A 49 -8.94 8.91 2.11
C VAL A 49 -7.49 8.95 1.63
N TRP A 50 -7.23 9.58 0.48
CA TRP A 50 -5.88 9.74 -0.06
C TRP A 50 -4.98 10.57 0.86
N ALA A 51 -5.46 11.73 1.33
CA ALA A 51 -4.71 12.62 2.23
C ALA A 51 -4.29 11.91 3.53
N LYS A 52 -5.09 10.96 4.02
CA LYS A 52 -4.73 10.14 5.18
C LYS A 52 -3.52 9.24 4.88
N ALA A 53 -3.53 8.54 3.73
CA ALA A 53 -2.41 7.71 3.31
C ALA A 53 -1.13 8.55 3.15
N VAL A 54 -1.22 9.72 2.52
CA VAL A 54 -0.12 10.69 2.40
C VAL A 54 0.40 11.12 3.77
N THR A 55 -0.49 11.49 4.69
CA THR A 55 -0.12 11.93 6.04
C THR A 55 0.66 10.85 6.80
N ASP A 56 0.24 9.59 6.69
CA ASP A 56 0.91 8.50 7.37
C ASP A 56 2.25 8.12 6.71
N ALA A 57 2.38 8.32 5.39
CA ALA A 57 3.62 8.13 4.65
C ALA A 57 4.66 9.24 4.95
N LEU A 58 4.23 10.51 5.00
CA LEU A 58 5.07 11.66 5.32
C LEU A 58 5.73 11.54 6.70
N LYS A 59 5.01 11.01 7.71
CA LYS A 59 5.57 10.75 9.05
C LYS A 59 6.74 9.77 9.04
N LYS A 60 6.88 8.97 7.99
CA LYS A 60 7.93 7.95 7.83
C LYS A 60 8.90 8.28 6.69
N ASN A 61 8.82 9.49 6.11
CA ASN A 61 9.61 9.91 4.96
C ASN A 61 9.59 8.86 3.83
N SER A 62 8.39 8.42 3.47
CA SER A 62 8.12 7.32 2.55
C SER A 62 7.00 7.72 1.58
N ASP A 63 6.87 6.97 0.49
CA ASP A 63 5.82 7.13 -0.50
C ASP A 63 4.49 6.51 -0.01
N PRO A 64 3.34 7.15 -0.27
CA PRO A 64 2.04 6.59 0.08
C PRO A 64 1.60 5.54 -0.94
N ALA A 65 0.98 4.47 -0.44
CA ALA A 65 0.26 3.51 -1.28
C ALA A 65 -0.99 3.01 -0.58
N ILE A 66 -2.07 2.82 -1.34
CA ILE A 66 -3.25 2.07 -0.88
C ILE A 66 -3.30 0.79 -1.70
N VAL A 67 -3.32 -0.37 -1.03
CA VAL A 67 -3.54 -1.65 -1.69
C VAL A 67 -4.98 -2.10 -1.45
N VAL A 68 -5.77 -2.06 -2.52
CA VAL A 68 -7.15 -2.55 -2.51
C VAL A 68 -7.17 -4.02 -2.89
N ILE A 69 -7.71 -4.85 -2.00
CA ILE A 69 -7.91 -6.28 -2.23
C ILE A 69 -9.39 -6.46 -2.55
N LEU A 70 -9.70 -6.72 -3.81
CA LEU A 70 -11.07 -6.89 -4.30
C LEU A 70 -11.42 -8.37 -4.43
N GLY A 71 -12.62 -8.73 -4.03
CA GLY A 71 -13.20 -10.06 -4.19
C GLY A 71 -13.36 -10.83 -2.88
N GLU A 72 -14.02 -11.98 -2.97
CA GLU A 72 -14.37 -12.83 -1.83
C GLU A 72 -13.78 -14.24 -1.98
N GLY A 73 -13.66 -14.95 -0.85
CA GLY A 73 -13.11 -16.30 -0.83
C GLY A 73 -11.68 -16.36 -1.40
N ASN A 74 -11.47 -17.24 -2.38
CA ASN A 74 -10.16 -17.45 -3.01
C ASN A 74 -9.94 -16.61 -4.27
N ALA A 75 -10.98 -15.97 -4.81
CA ALA A 75 -10.90 -15.16 -6.02
C ALA A 75 -10.64 -13.69 -5.64
N LYS A 76 -9.37 -13.34 -5.40
CA LYS A 76 -8.96 -11.99 -4.99
C LYS A 76 -7.94 -11.37 -5.92
N VAL A 77 -8.18 -10.12 -6.33
CA VAL A 77 -7.20 -9.27 -7.03
C VAL A 77 -6.66 -8.20 -6.09
N ARG A 78 -5.41 -7.79 -6.30
CA ARG A 78 -4.71 -6.79 -5.48
C ARG A 78 -4.26 -5.65 -6.38
N LEU A 79 -4.83 -4.48 -6.17
CA LEU A 79 -4.54 -3.28 -6.96
C LEU A 79 -3.85 -2.26 -6.06
N ALA A 80 -2.75 -1.69 -6.53
CA ALA A 80 -2.07 -0.59 -5.86
C ALA A 80 -2.56 0.74 -6.44
N ILE A 81 -2.88 1.67 -5.54
CA ILE A 81 -3.16 3.07 -5.85
C ILE A 81 -1.98 3.87 -5.30
N ILE A 82 -1.28 4.55 -6.19
CA ILE A 82 -0.11 5.40 -5.94
C ILE A 82 -0.26 6.67 -6.80
N GLU A 83 0.52 7.72 -6.52
CA GLU A 83 0.56 8.88 -7.41
C GLU A 83 1.11 8.50 -8.79
N MET A 84 0.66 9.23 -9.81
CA MET A 84 1.05 8.98 -11.20
C MET A 84 2.55 9.21 -11.43
N ASP A 85 3.13 10.22 -10.78
CA ASP A 85 4.56 10.54 -10.88
C ASP A 85 5.47 9.43 -10.32
N ILE A 86 5.03 8.74 -9.27
CA ILE A 86 5.70 7.57 -8.71
C ILE A 86 5.67 6.42 -9.73
N LEU A 87 4.52 6.19 -10.37
CA LEU A 87 4.42 5.17 -11.42
C LEU A 87 5.33 5.48 -12.60
N GLU A 88 5.40 6.74 -13.03
CA GLU A 88 6.32 7.18 -14.08
C GLU A 88 7.79 6.97 -13.72
N GLN A 89 8.17 7.23 -12.47
CA GLN A 89 9.53 6.97 -11.99
C GLN A 89 9.85 5.47 -12.00
N LEU A 90 8.91 4.62 -11.54
CA LEU A 90 9.07 3.18 -11.54
C LEU A 90 9.19 2.60 -12.96
N THR A 91 8.41 3.12 -13.92
CA THR A 91 8.44 2.68 -15.32
C THR A 91 9.71 3.14 -16.05
N LYS A 92 10.21 4.35 -15.79
CA LYS A 92 11.52 4.78 -16.30
C LYS A 92 12.66 3.90 -15.75
N GLY A 93 12.57 3.47 -14.49
CA GLY A 93 13.51 2.50 -13.92
C GLY A 93 13.47 1.14 -14.63
N TYR A 94 12.29 0.72 -15.08
CA TYR A 94 12.09 -0.51 -15.86
C TYR A 94 12.69 -0.41 -17.28
N GLU A 95 12.48 0.71 -17.97
CA GLU A 95 13.04 0.93 -19.33
C GLU A 95 14.57 0.99 -19.34
N ASN A 96 15.19 1.50 -18.28
CA ASN A 96 16.64 1.61 -18.15
C ASN A 96 17.33 0.30 -17.71
N GLY A 97 16.60 -0.82 -17.65
CA GLY A 97 17.17 -2.14 -17.32
C GLY A 97 17.67 -2.27 -15.88
N THR A 98 17.30 -1.35 -14.99
CA THR A 98 17.52 -1.51 -13.54
C THR A 98 16.44 -2.42 -12.97
N ASP A 99 16.42 -3.67 -13.43
CA ASP A 99 15.58 -4.72 -12.86
C ASP A 99 15.99 -4.91 -11.39
N TYR A 100 15.12 -4.47 -10.47
CA TYR A 100 15.17 -4.87 -9.06
C TYR A 100 14.69 -6.34 -8.95
N ASN A 101 15.54 -7.25 -9.46
CA ASN A 101 15.48 -8.72 -9.41
C ASN A 101 14.25 -9.40 -10.04
N ARG A 102 14.46 -10.01 -11.22
CA ARG A 102 13.83 -11.28 -11.57
C ARG A 102 14.38 -12.41 -10.71
#